data_AF-A0A6N4X016-F1
#
_entry.id   AF-A0A6N4X016-F1
#
_cell.length_a   1.000
_cell.length_b   1.000
_cell.length_c   1.000
_cell.angle_alpha   90.00
_cell.angle_beta   90.00
_cell.angle_gamma   90.00
#
_symmetry.space_group_name_H-M   'P 1'
#
loop_
_entity.id
_entity.type
_entity.pdbx_description
1 polymer ?
#
loop_
_entity_poly.entity_id
_entity_poly.type
_entity_poly.pdbx_seq_one_letter_code
_entity_poly.pdbx_strand_id
1 'polypeptide(L)'
;MKHFPPRCLLLGFLIACLPLSGTTLTNQAGNSIEVEILNIEPERIQIRLENGNAIWYGREQLSTESQQLISQIQSEEQSKFAIINELLGVPLLQDNLLWDDAPDTVAQRLNWRLESQTATQSSYRYYPPADFRILNSRPYACVLYGADDHADRISIVFANKGDFKFSDPPTEDEIEAMQEAIEDDEETLVQRLSDTLGEPEKQSFGTGRGIKERLQRWDWKGHAFLLASQEDEYVSLRIMSTEAADNKGRSEKLSDAKLRKLTTENIITRPNGDVLIGNIPMVNQGPKGYCVPATFERYLRYMQIPADMYLLAMAGQTDIGGGTSLSSIINSVDSYISSQSRSMKQLNEPIKVRTIQKYIDKGLPIIWVMFSSKEYNQYANQRSKERQAVTDWTAWAKASKSNARSTELSKDIMSAHACLITGYNKDTGEIAVSDSWGPSFNERWISAEQAEQVSQGSIYLISF
;
A
#
# COMPACT_ATOMS: atom_id res chain seq x y z
N MET A 1 -36.73 23.13 53.37
CA MET A 1 -36.02 24.26 52.72
C MET A 1 -34.70 23.72 52.20
N LYS A 2 -34.33 23.65 50.93
CA LYS A 2 -34.94 23.96 49.63
C LYS A 2 -34.38 22.88 48.67
N HIS A 3 -35.25 22.17 47.93
CA HIS A 3 -34.82 21.38 46.77
C HIS A 3 -34.44 22.35 45.64
N PHE A 4 -33.23 22.22 45.11
CA PHE A 4 -32.85 22.77 43.80
C PHE A 4 -32.60 21.60 42.84
N PRO A 5 -33.22 21.58 41.66
CA PRO A 5 -33.00 20.53 40.66
C PRO A 5 -31.71 20.82 39.87
N PRO A 6 -31.10 19.80 39.23
CA PRO A 6 -29.99 20.02 38.31
C PRO A 6 -30.54 20.66 37.03
N ARG A 7 -29.95 21.81 36.65
CA ARG A 7 -30.16 22.41 35.33
C ARG A 7 -29.54 21.49 34.28
N CYS A 8 -30.38 20.83 33.49
CA CYS A 8 -29.98 20.30 32.19
C CYS A 8 -29.57 21.48 31.31
N LEU A 9 -28.28 21.61 31.02
CA LEU A 9 -27.84 22.36 29.84
C LEU A 9 -28.16 21.49 28.62
N LEU A 10 -29.30 21.75 28.00
CA LEU A 10 -29.53 21.40 26.60
C LEU A 10 -28.59 22.28 25.76
N LEU A 11 -27.43 21.75 25.40
CA LEU A 11 -26.64 22.30 24.30
C LEU A 11 -27.41 21.94 23.02
N GLY A 12 -28.26 22.86 22.58
CA GLY A 12 -28.89 22.75 21.27
C GLY A 12 -27.81 22.77 20.21
N PHE A 13 -27.56 21.62 19.59
CA PHE A 13 -26.94 21.57 18.28
C PHE A 13 -27.87 22.30 17.32
N LEU A 14 -27.63 23.59 17.10
CA LEU A 14 -27.99 24.21 15.84
C LEU A 14 -27.12 23.54 14.79
N ILE A 15 -27.62 22.45 14.22
CA ILE A 15 -27.23 22.05 12.88
C ILE A 15 -27.69 23.22 12.01
N ALA A 16 -26.75 24.11 11.67
CA ALA A 16 -26.93 24.97 10.54
C ALA A 16 -27.05 24.04 9.33
N CYS A 17 -28.27 23.66 8.96
CA CYS A 17 -28.56 23.16 7.64
C CYS A 17 -28.16 24.30 6.69
N LEU A 18 -26.95 24.23 6.17
CA LEU A 18 -26.63 24.90 4.92
C LEU A 18 -27.70 24.45 3.93
N PRO A 19 -28.34 25.37 3.18
CA PRO A 19 -29.25 24.94 2.13
C PRO A 19 -28.42 24.12 1.15
N LEU A 20 -28.72 22.83 1.02
CA LEU A 20 -28.30 22.09 -0.17
C LEU A 20 -28.94 22.84 -1.34
N SER A 21 -28.12 23.37 -2.25
CA SER A 21 -28.60 23.98 -3.48
C SER A 21 -29.32 22.93 -4.31
N GLY A 22 -30.64 22.82 -4.16
CA GLY A 22 -31.47 21.91 -4.94
C GLY A 22 -31.46 22.31 -6.41
N THR A 23 -31.51 21.31 -7.29
CA THR A 23 -31.74 21.50 -8.72
C THR A 23 -33.25 21.40 -8.97
N THR A 24 -33.86 22.46 -9.49
CA THR A 24 -35.27 22.41 -9.90
C THR A 24 -35.42 21.63 -11.20
N LEU A 25 -36.14 20.50 -11.16
CA LEU A 25 -36.51 19.69 -12.33
C LEU A 25 -38.02 19.78 -12.58
N THR A 26 -38.40 19.88 -13.85
CA THR A 26 -39.80 20.00 -14.29
C THR A 26 -40.16 18.82 -15.17
N ASN A 27 -41.33 18.22 -14.96
CA ASN A 27 -41.83 17.13 -15.80
C ASN A 27 -42.58 17.65 -17.04
N GLN A 28 -42.91 16.76 -17.98
CA GLN A 28 -43.67 17.10 -19.19
C GLN A 28 -45.04 17.75 -18.93
N ALA A 29 -45.62 17.54 -17.74
CA ALA A 29 -46.88 18.14 -17.31
C ALA A 29 -46.69 19.53 -16.66
N GLY A 30 -45.46 20.05 -16.59
CA GLY A 30 -45.15 21.36 -16.01
C GLY A 30 -45.05 21.39 -14.48
N ASN A 31 -45.02 20.24 -13.82
CA ASN A 31 -44.82 20.18 -12.37
C ASN A 31 -43.33 20.20 -12.05
N SER A 32 -42.90 21.12 -11.19
CA SER A 32 -41.51 21.28 -10.79
C SER A 32 -41.25 20.76 -9.38
N ILE A 33 -40.07 20.19 -9.16
CA ILE A 33 -39.57 19.71 -7.87
C ILE A 33 -38.12 20.13 -7.68
N GLU A 34 -37.74 20.49 -6.46
CA GLU A 34 -36.34 20.68 -6.06
C GLU A 34 -35.73 19.35 -5.63
N VAL A 35 -34.59 18.98 -6.22
CA VAL A 35 -33.92 17.71 -5.94
C VAL A 35 -32.40 17.81 -5.94
N GLU A 36 -31.73 16.91 -5.23
CA GLU A 36 -30.30 16.65 -5.41
C GLU A 36 -30.12 15.57 -6.48
N ILE A 37 -29.32 15.82 -7.52
CA ILE A 37 -29.02 14.80 -8.53
C ILE A 37 -27.85 13.96 -8.02
N LEU A 38 -28.08 12.65 -7.87
CA LEU A 38 -27.11 11.70 -7.34
C LEU A 38 -26.35 10.96 -8.44
N ASN A 39 -27.05 10.61 -9.52
CA ASN A 39 -26.46 9.88 -10.65
C ASN A 39 -27.21 10.21 -11.95
N ILE A 40 -26.51 10.20 -13.09
CA ILE A 40 -27.07 10.47 -14.43
C ILE A 40 -26.71 9.31 -15.36
N GLU A 41 -27.72 8.57 -15.79
CA GLU A 41 -27.62 7.55 -16.85
C GLU A 41 -28.23 8.08 -18.17
N PRO A 42 -28.00 7.40 -19.32
CA PRO A 42 -28.56 7.80 -20.60
C PRO A 42 -30.10 7.90 -20.60
N GLU A 43 -30.80 6.99 -19.91
CA GLU A 43 -32.28 6.92 -19.92
C GLU A 43 -32.94 7.40 -18.63
N ARG A 44 -32.20 7.51 -17.52
CA ARG A 44 -32.76 7.84 -16.20
C ARG A 44 -31.77 8.59 -15.32
N ILE A 45 -32.27 9.22 -14.28
CA ILE A 45 -31.47 9.90 -13.26
C ILE A 45 -31.85 9.38 -11.88
N GLN A 46 -30.89 9.35 -10.96
CA GLN A 46 -31.17 9.12 -9.55
C GLN A 46 -31.21 10.47 -8.84
N ILE A 47 -32.31 10.75 -8.14
CA ILE A 47 -32.55 12.03 -7.47
C ILE A 47 -32.91 11.81 -6.01
N ARG A 48 -32.48 12.72 -5.13
CA ARG A 48 -32.88 12.80 -3.73
C ARG A 48 -33.91 13.90 -3.57
N LEU A 49 -35.07 13.55 -3.02
CA LEU A 49 -36.13 14.51 -2.68
C LEU A 49 -35.79 15.21 -1.35
N GLU A 50 -36.44 16.33 -1.04
CA GLU A 50 -36.27 17.06 0.23
C GLU A 50 -36.51 16.19 1.48
N ASN A 51 -37.35 15.17 1.37
CA ASN A 51 -37.62 14.22 2.46
C ASN A 51 -36.49 13.19 2.69
N GLY A 52 -35.40 13.30 1.93
CA GLY A 52 -34.22 12.42 2.00
C GLY A 52 -34.32 11.14 1.17
N ASN A 53 -35.49 10.83 0.59
CA ASN A 53 -35.65 9.61 -0.20
C ASN A 53 -34.96 9.73 -1.57
N ALA A 54 -34.15 8.73 -1.92
CA ALA A 54 -33.56 8.59 -3.24
C ALA A 54 -34.45 7.73 -4.14
N ILE A 55 -34.76 8.23 -5.34
CA ILE A 55 -35.56 7.53 -6.34
C ILE A 55 -34.91 7.61 -7.72
N TRP A 56 -35.19 6.62 -8.57
CA TRP A 56 -34.86 6.68 -10.00
C TRP A 56 -36.02 7.30 -10.77
N TYR A 57 -35.70 8.20 -11.70
CA TYR A 57 -36.68 8.92 -12.51
C TYR A 57 -36.28 8.88 -13.99
N GLY A 58 -37.23 8.55 -14.87
CA GLY A 58 -36.99 8.45 -16.31
C GLY A 58 -36.75 9.82 -16.93
N ARG A 59 -35.69 9.96 -17.76
CA ARG A 59 -35.38 11.24 -18.42
C ARG A 59 -36.44 11.62 -19.43
N GLU A 60 -37.12 10.64 -20.01
CA GLU A 60 -38.25 10.85 -20.94
C GLU A 60 -39.41 11.59 -20.29
N GLN A 61 -39.55 11.53 -18.95
CA GLN A 61 -40.62 12.19 -18.21
C GLN A 61 -40.32 13.66 -17.88
N LEU A 62 -39.07 14.09 -18.08
CA LEU A 62 -38.63 15.47 -17.85
C LEU A 62 -39.00 16.35 -19.04
N SER A 63 -39.24 17.64 -18.77
CA SER A 63 -39.38 18.66 -19.80
C SER A 63 -38.08 18.81 -20.59
N THR A 64 -38.15 19.39 -21.79
CA THR A 64 -36.98 19.64 -22.64
C THR A 64 -35.91 20.46 -21.91
N GLU A 65 -36.32 21.48 -21.16
CA GLU A 65 -35.43 22.35 -20.39
C GLU A 65 -34.71 21.57 -19.28
N SER A 66 -35.44 20.73 -18.54
CA SER A 66 -34.82 19.88 -17.52
C SER A 66 -33.92 18.82 -18.13
N GLN A 67 -34.24 18.25 -19.29
CA GLN A 67 -33.33 17.34 -19.99
C GLN A 67 -32.04 18.05 -20.43
N GLN A 68 -32.12 19.31 -20.90
CA GLN A 68 -30.96 20.13 -21.25
C GLN A 68 -30.12 20.46 -20.01
N LEU A 69 -30.76 20.82 -18.90
CA LEU A 69 -30.08 21.08 -17.62
C LEU A 69 -29.32 19.85 -17.13
N ILE A 70 -29.94 18.66 -17.16
CA ILE A 70 -29.27 17.40 -16.81
C ILE A 70 -28.06 17.15 -17.72
N SER A 71 -28.20 17.36 -19.03
CA SER A 71 -27.07 17.20 -19.96
C SER A 71 -25.96 18.21 -19.71
N GLN A 72 -26.29 19.44 -19.34
CA GLN A 72 -25.31 20.45 -18.96
C GLN A 72 -24.57 20.05 -17.68
N ILE A 73 -25.29 19.63 -16.64
CA ILE A 73 -24.70 19.13 -15.39
C ILE A 73 -23.78 17.93 -15.67
N GLN A 74 -24.24 16.98 -16.49
CA GLN A 74 -23.43 15.82 -16.90
C GLN A 74 -22.15 16.26 -17.62
N SER A 75 -22.24 17.21 -18.56
CA SER A 75 -21.09 17.75 -19.27
C SER A 75 -20.12 18.51 -18.35
N GLU A 76 -20.65 19.28 -17.39
CA GLU A 76 -19.85 20.01 -16.41
C GLU A 76 -19.13 19.04 -15.46
N GLU A 77 -19.81 18.00 -14.98
CA GLU A 77 -19.20 16.98 -14.14
C GLU A 77 -18.17 16.16 -14.92
N GLN A 78 -18.43 15.83 -16.19
CA GLN A 78 -17.47 15.14 -17.05
C GLN A 78 -16.23 15.98 -17.33
N SER A 79 -16.41 17.27 -17.61
CA SER A 79 -15.30 18.20 -17.84
C SER A 79 -14.39 18.30 -16.63
N LYS A 80 -14.90 18.17 -15.40
CA LYS A 80 -14.10 18.32 -14.18
C LYS A 80 -13.08 17.20 -14.01
N PHE A 81 -13.49 15.93 -14.11
CA PHE A 81 -12.53 14.82 -13.96
C PHE A 81 -11.62 14.68 -15.18
N ALA A 82 -12.10 15.06 -16.38
CA ALA A 82 -11.29 15.04 -17.60
C ALA A 82 -10.05 15.95 -17.47
N ILE A 83 -10.19 17.14 -16.85
CA ILE A 83 -9.07 18.05 -16.57
C ILE A 83 -8.01 17.35 -15.71
N ILE A 84 -8.40 16.55 -14.71
CA ILE A 84 -7.45 15.83 -13.86
C ILE A 84 -6.76 14.70 -14.62
N ASN A 85 -7.50 13.95 -15.45
CA ASN A 85 -6.89 12.93 -16.30
C ASN A 85 -5.91 13.53 -17.30
N GLU A 86 -6.23 14.69 -17.88
CA GLU A 86 -5.34 15.44 -18.78
C GLU A 86 -4.10 15.96 -18.04
N LEU A 87 -4.27 16.53 -16.85
CA LEU A 87 -3.18 16.97 -15.98
C LEU A 87 -2.21 15.82 -15.69
N LEU A 88 -2.75 14.68 -15.25
CA LEU A 88 -1.97 13.49 -14.92
C LEU A 88 -1.38 12.81 -16.16
N GLY A 89 -2.00 12.95 -17.34
CA GLY A 89 -1.63 12.22 -18.55
C GLY A 89 -2.05 10.75 -18.55
N VAL A 90 -2.91 10.35 -17.61
CA VAL A 90 -3.42 8.97 -17.47
C VAL A 90 -4.93 8.97 -17.14
N PRO A 91 -5.69 7.96 -17.57
CA PRO A 91 -7.13 7.88 -17.34
C PRO A 91 -7.45 7.33 -15.95
N LEU A 92 -7.07 8.09 -14.91
CA LEU A 92 -7.27 7.69 -13.52
C LEU A 92 -8.76 7.64 -13.17
N LEU A 93 -9.49 8.69 -13.51
CA LEU A 93 -10.88 8.92 -13.12
C LEU A 93 -11.85 8.56 -14.24
N GLN A 94 -13.01 8.00 -13.88
CA GLN A 94 -14.15 7.83 -14.78
C GLN A 94 -15.31 8.81 -14.47
N ASP A 95 -15.31 9.36 -13.26
CA ASP A 95 -16.16 10.45 -12.79
C ASP A 95 -15.39 11.28 -11.73
N ASN A 96 -16.08 12.05 -10.91
CA ASN A 96 -15.47 12.93 -9.90
C ASN A 96 -15.19 12.26 -8.56
N LEU A 97 -15.35 10.94 -8.41
CA LEU A 97 -15.12 10.21 -7.17
C LEU A 97 -14.31 8.94 -7.45
N LEU A 98 -13.04 8.91 -7.04
CA LEU A 98 -12.21 7.71 -7.19
C LEU A 98 -12.50 6.65 -6.11
N TRP A 99 -12.92 7.09 -4.93
CA TRP A 99 -12.89 6.28 -3.71
C TRP A 99 -14.05 5.29 -3.57
N ASP A 100 -15.06 5.37 -4.44
CA ASP A 100 -16.12 4.38 -4.57
C ASP A 100 -15.84 3.36 -5.70
N ASP A 101 -14.77 3.54 -6.48
CA ASP A 101 -14.38 2.62 -7.53
C ASP A 101 -13.76 1.33 -6.98
N ALA A 102 -14.08 0.22 -7.62
CA ALA A 102 -13.39 -1.05 -7.41
C ALA A 102 -11.92 -0.97 -7.88
N PRO A 103 -10.92 -1.37 -7.06
CA PRO A 103 -9.50 -1.22 -7.38
C PRO A 103 -9.07 -1.89 -8.68
N ASP A 104 -9.66 -3.04 -9.02
CA ASP A 104 -9.38 -3.77 -10.25
C ASP A 104 -9.85 -3.01 -11.49
N THR A 105 -10.98 -2.31 -11.38
CA THR A 105 -11.53 -1.47 -12.45
C THR A 105 -10.63 -0.25 -12.69
N VAL A 106 -10.19 0.44 -11.62
CA VAL A 106 -9.20 1.53 -11.72
C VAL A 106 -7.90 1.02 -12.36
N ALA A 107 -7.38 -0.12 -11.90
CA ALA A 107 -6.15 -0.70 -12.41
C ALA A 107 -6.25 -1.09 -13.89
N GLN A 108 -7.40 -1.61 -14.33
CA GLN A 108 -7.66 -1.89 -15.75
C GLN A 108 -7.61 -0.62 -16.60
N ARG A 109 -8.22 0.49 -16.14
CA ARG A 109 -8.13 1.79 -16.84
C ARG A 109 -6.69 2.27 -16.97
N LEU A 110 -5.90 2.11 -15.90
CA LEU A 110 -4.49 2.50 -15.87
C LEU A 110 -3.54 1.50 -16.55
N ASN A 111 -4.03 0.31 -16.91
CA ASN A 111 -3.20 -0.83 -17.35
C ASN A 111 -2.11 -1.23 -16.33
N TRP A 112 -2.43 -1.14 -15.03
CA TRP A 112 -1.55 -1.55 -13.93
C TRP A 112 -1.87 -2.97 -13.51
N ARG A 113 -0.82 -3.80 -13.34
CA ARG A 113 -0.99 -5.23 -13.10
C ARG A 113 -1.24 -5.51 -11.62
N LEU A 114 -2.10 -6.50 -11.35
CA LEU A 114 -2.30 -7.03 -10.01
C LEU A 114 -0.96 -7.51 -9.43
N GLU A 115 -0.61 -6.97 -8.27
CA GLU A 115 0.54 -7.37 -7.47
C GLU A 115 0.11 -8.31 -6.35
N SER A 116 -0.94 -7.93 -5.63
CA SER A 116 -1.40 -8.63 -4.43
C SER A 116 -2.92 -8.55 -4.31
N GLN A 117 -3.52 -9.64 -3.87
CA GLN A 117 -4.91 -9.69 -3.41
C GLN A 117 -4.95 -10.52 -2.11
N THR A 118 -5.51 -9.93 -1.06
CA THR A 118 -5.89 -10.61 0.19
C THR A 118 -7.40 -10.49 0.37
N ALA A 119 -7.92 -10.99 1.49
CA ALA A 119 -9.34 -10.86 1.81
C ALA A 119 -9.82 -9.40 1.97
N THR A 120 -8.95 -8.46 2.34
CA THR A 120 -9.33 -7.06 2.63
C THR A 120 -8.46 -6.02 1.94
N GLN A 121 -7.39 -6.43 1.26
CA GLN A 121 -6.46 -5.51 0.61
C GLN A 121 -6.09 -5.99 -0.78
N SER A 122 -5.87 -5.05 -1.68
CA SER A 122 -5.27 -5.29 -2.99
C SER A 122 -4.17 -4.28 -3.28
N SER A 123 -3.22 -4.64 -4.13
CA SER A 123 -2.32 -3.66 -4.75
C SER A 123 -2.06 -4.00 -6.20
N TYR A 124 -1.87 -2.94 -7.00
CA TYR A 124 -1.56 -3.00 -8.41
C TYR A 124 -0.33 -2.14 -8.64
N ARG A 125 0.79 -2.78 -9.00
CA ARG A 125 2.08 -2.10 -9.12
C ARG A 125 2.55 -2.08 -10.56
N TYR A 126 3.03 -0.92 -10.98
CA TYR A 126 3.59 -0.70 -12.29
C TYR A 126 4.98 -0.08 -12.20
N TYR A 127 5.92 -0.66 -12.95
CA TYR A 127 7.27 -0.14 -13.16
C TYR A 127 7.37 0.36 -14.61
N PRO A 128 7.09 1.65 -14.85
CA PRO A 128 6.99 2.19 -16.20
C PRO A 128 8.32 2.18 -16.98
N PRO A 129 8.25 2.10 -18.32
CA PRO A 129 9.40 2.35 -19.19
C PRO A 129 9.83 3.82 -19.17
N ALA A 130 10.99 4.13 -19.74
CA ALA A 130 11.62 5.44 -19.63
C ALA A 130 10.90 6.59 -20.36
N ASP A 131 9.99 6.29 -21.28
CA ASP A 131 9.19 7.22 -22.07
C ASP A 131 7.79 7.47 -21.48
N PHE A 132 7.37 6.68 -20.50
CA PHE A 132 6.09 6.87 -19.82
C PHE A 132 6.13 8.12 -18.93
N ARG A 133 5.03 8.87 -18.90
CA ARG A 133 4.94 10.14 -18.15
C ARG A 133 3.66 10.19 -17.33
N ILE A 134 3.78 10.76 -16.14
CA ILE A 134 2.67 11.28 -15.34
C ILE A 134 3.04 12.71 -14.96
N LEU A 135 2.13 13.67 -15.10
CA LEU A 135 2.42 15.09 -14.85
C LEU A 135 3.66 15.61 -15.62
N ASN A 136 3.91 15.07 -16.83
CA ASN A 136 5.10 15.33 -17.66
C ASN A 136 6.46 14.89 -17.09
N SER A 137 6.50 14.32 -15.89
CA SER A 137 7.70 13.70 -15.30
C SER A 137 7.68 12.19 -15.45
N ARG A 138 8.85 11.56 -15.38
CA ARG A 138 9.00 10.11 -15.48
C ARG A 138 8.81 9.48 -14.10
N PRO A 139 7.75 8.69 -13.84
CA PRO A 139 7.73 7.88 -12.63
C PRO A 139 8.68 6.68 -12.75
N TYR A 140 9.25 6.24 -11.62
CA TYR A 140 9.99 4.98 -11.48
C TYR A 140 9.12 3.85 -10.94
N ALA A 141 8.09 4.17 -10.17
CA ALA A 141 7.05 3.22 -9.76
C ALA A 141 5.73 3.93 -9.49
N CYS A 142 4.66 3.20 -9.82
CA CYS A 142 3.29 3.59 -9.52
C CYS A 142 2.60 2.43 -8.79
N VAL A 143 1.81 2.74 -7.78
CA VAL A 143 1.05 1.74 -7.02
C VAL A 143 -0.35 2.27 -6.76
N LEU A 144 -1.36 1.49 -7.14
CA LEU A 144 -2.71 1.64 -6.61
C LEU A 144 -2.89 0.65 -5.46
N TYR A 145 -3.33 1.15 -4.31
CA TYR A 145 -3.75 0.33 -3.18
C TYR A 145 -5.28 0.33 -3.12
N GLY A 146 -5.84 -0.84 -2.82
CA GLY A 146 -7.26 -1.01 -2.54
C GLY A 146 -7.47 -1.61 -1.16
N ALA A 147 -8.57 -1.24 -0.51
CA ALA A 147 -9.01 -1.75 0.76
C ALA A 147 -10.52 -1.97 0.73
N ASP A 148 -10.98 -3.10 1.27
CA ASP A 148 -12.41 -3.43 1.37
C ASP A 148 -13.19 -3.21 0.05
N ASP A 149 -12.64 -3.72 -1.05
CA ASP A 149 -13.15 -3.63 -2.42
C ASP A 149 -13.27 -2.21 -3.02
N HIS A 150 -12.62 -1.22 -2.42
CA HIS A 150 -12.59 0.17 -2.90
C HIS A 150 -11.15 0.68 -3.07
N ALA A 151 -10.96 1.63 -4.00
CA ALA A 151 -9.68 2.34 -4.13
C ALA A 151 -9.36 3.11 -2.84
N ASP A 152 -8.15 2.94 -2.32
CA ASP A 152 -7.73 3.53 -1.04
C ASP A 152 -6.77 4.72 -1.27
N ARG A 153 -5.69 4.47 -2.02
CA ARG A 153 -4.68 5.48 -2.33
C ARG A 153 -3.85 5.10 -3.54
N ILE A 154 -3.20 6.11 -4.10
CA ILE A 154 -2.20 5.97 -5.15
C ILE A 154 -0.88 6.54 -4.66
N SER A 155 0.20 5.86 -4.98
CA SER A 155 1.58 6.28 -4.71
C SER A 155 2.38 6.26 -6.00
N ILE A 156 3.03 7.39 -6.30
CA ILE A 156 3.82 7.59 -7.51
C ILE A 156 5.18 8.14 -7.09
N VAL A 157 6.25 7.49 -7.51
CA VAL A 157 7.62 7.91 -7.19
C VAL A 157 8.26 8.42 -8.47
N PHE A 158 8.64 9.69 -8.49
CA PHE A 158 9.21 10.38 -9.66
C PHE A 158 10.72 10.40 -9.63
N ALA A 159 11.30 10.64 -8.46
CA ALA A 159 12.74 10.59 -8.29
C ALA A 159 13.08 9.99 -6.92
N ASN A 160 14.15 9.22 -6.88
CA ASN A 160 14.73 8.68 -5.66
C ASN A 160 16.22 8.47 -5.93
N LYS A 161 17.12 8.90 -5.04
CA LYS A 161 18.56 8.75 -5.22
C LYS A 161 19.00 7.32 -5.55
N GLY A 162 18.30 6.31 -4.98
CA GLY A 162 18.55 4.90 -5.24
C GLY A 162 18.16 4.42 -6.65
N ASP A 163 17.61 5.30 -7.48
CA ASP A 163 17.17 5.01 -8.86
C ASP A 163 18.22 5.43 -9.89
N PHE A 164 19.21 6.21 -9.46
CA PHE A 164 20.33 6.66 -10.26
C PHE A 164 21.46 5.62 -10.24
N LYS A 165 22.21 5.57 -11.33
CA LYS A 165 23.37 4.70 -11.47
C LYS A 165 24.63 5.54 -11.36
N PHE A 166 25.53 5.12 -10.48
CA PHE A 166 26.80 5.79 -10.23
C PHE A 166 27.97 4.90 -10.62
N SER A 167 29.11 5.50 -10.91
CA SER A 167 30.40 4.81 -10.83
C SER A 167 30.73 4.46 -9.37
N ASP A 168 31.74 3.60 -9.16
CA ASP A 168 32.25 3.27 -7.83
C ASP A 168 33.73 3.69 -7.72
N PRO A 169 34.03 4.82 -7.02
CA PRO A 169 33.11 5.72 -6.33
C PRO A 169 32.32 6.63 -7.31
N PRO A 170 31.19 7.23 -6.87
CA PRO A 170 30.44 8.21 -7.66
C PRO A 170 31.29 9.44 -8.03
N THR A 171 31.12 9.99 -9.23
CA THR A 171 31.76 11.27 -9.60
C THR A 171 30.93 12.47 -9.14
N GLU A 172 31.56 13.65 -9.04
CA GLU A 172 30.86 14.92 -8.75
C GLU A 172 29.77 15.19 -9.80
N ASP A 173 30.11 15.09 -11.10
CA ASP A 173 29.15 15.26 -12.20
C ASP A 173 27.93 14.31 -12.11
N GLU A 174 28.12 13.06 -11.66
CA GLU A 174 27.01 12.11 -11.50
C GLU A 174 26.09 12.50 -10.33
N ILE A 175 26.67 13.03 -9.25
CA ILE A 175 25.92 13.51 -8.09
C ILE A 175 25.14 14.77 -8.48
N GLU A 176 25.80 15.74 -9.12
CA GLU A 176 25.16 16.98 -9.59
C GLU A 176 24.00 16.67 -10.55
N ALA A 177 24.21 15.79 -11.54
CA ALA A 177 23.16 15.39 -12.48
C ALA A 177 21.96 14.70 -11.79
N MET A 178 22.19 13.97 -10.69
CA MET A 178 21.10 13.42 -9.89
C MET A 178 20.33 14.53 -9.17
N GLN A 179 21.04 15.45 -8.52
CA GLN A 179 20.43 16.55 -7.76
C GLN A 179 19.59 17.43 -8.67
N GLU A 180 20.13 17.83 -9.83
CA GLU A 180 19.42 18.59 -10.87
C GLU A 180 18.16 17.85 -11.34
N ALA A 181 18.25 16.54 -11.60
CA ALA A 181 17.09 15.77 -12.04
C ALA A 181 15.99 15.66 -10.97
N ILE A 182 16.36 15.56 -9.69
CA ILE A 182 15.41 15.54 -8.57
C ILE A 182 14.73 16.90 -8.43
N GLU A 183 15.49 17.99 -8.51
CA GLU A 183 14.99 19.37 -8.43
C GLU A 183 14.05 19.69 -9.62
N ASP A 184 14.46 19.37 -10.84
CA ASP A 184 13.66 19.56 -12.07
C ASP A 184 12.31 18.83 -11.98
N ASP A 185 12.30 17.60 -11.46
CA ASP A 185 11.06 16.85 -11.25
C ASP A 185 10.18 17.51 -10.17
N GLU A 186 10.75 17.98 -9.06
CA GLU A 186 9.97 18.71 -8.05
C GLU A 186 9.34 19.98 -8.62
N GLU A 187 10.13 20.82 -9.29
CA GLU A 187 9.64 22.07 -9.88
C GLU A 187 8.56 21.82 -10.93
N THR A 188 8.78 20.85 -11.82
CA THR A 188 7.79 20.46 -12.84
C THR A 188 6.48 20.03 -12.21
N LEU A 189 6.53 19.17 -11.18
CA LEU A 189 5.33 18.66 -10.52
C LEU A 189 4.57 19.77 -9.77
N VAL A 190 5.29 20.63 -9.04
CA VAL A 190 4.69 21.79 -8.35
C VAL A 190 4.02 22.73 -9.35
N GLN A 191 4.71 23.09 -10.44
CA GLN A 191 4.18 23.99 -11.45
C GLN A 191 2.90 23.40 -12.08
N ARG A 192 2.94 22.14 -12.50
CA ARG A 192 1.82 21.48 -13.18
C ARG A 192 0.59 21.35 -12.29
N LEU A 193 0.79 20.94 -11.04
CA LEU A 193 -0.30 20.84 -10.07
C LEU A 193 -0.87 22.23 -9.78
N SER A 194 -0.02 23.24 -9.56
CA SER A 194 -0.48 24.59 -9.24
C SER A 194 -1.19 25.30 -10.38
N ASP A 195 -0.77 25.08 -11.63
CA ASP A 195 -1.44 25.64 -12.82
C ASP A 195 -2.90 25.19 -12.94
N THR A 196 -3.22 23.99 -12.44
CA THR A 196 -4.56 23.40 -12.55
C THR A 196 -5.36 23.53 -11.25
N LEU A 197 -4.71 23.37 -10.10
CA LEU A 197 -5.35 23.24 -8.79
C LEU A 197 -5.17 24.48 -7.89
N GLY A 198 -4.37 25.46 -8.30
CA GLY A 198 -4.02 26.64 -7.51
C GLY A 198 -2.86 26.40 -6.56
N GLU A 199 -2.59 27.33 -5.65
CA GLU A 199 -1.44 27.25 -4.75
C GLU A 199 -1.55 26.11 -3.73
N PRO A 200 -0.45 25.41 -3.41
CA PRO A 200 -0.45 24.35 -2.41
C PRO A 200 -0.55 24.86 -0.99
N GLU A 201 -1.14 24.04 -0.13
CA GLU A 201 -0.93 24.13 1.31
C GLU A 201 0.34 23.39 1.74
N LYS A 202 1.21 24.05 2.51
CA LYS A 202 2.39 23.40 3.08
C LYS A 202 2.04 22.69 4.37
N GLN A 203 2.33 21.39 4.43
CA GLN A 203 2.06 20.55 5.59
C GLN A 203 3.30 19.69 5.94
N SER A 204 3.24 18.97 7.07
CA SER A 204 4.24 17.95 7.39
C SER A 204 3.59 16.73 8.00
N PHE A 205 3.93 15.55 7.47
CA PHE A 205 3.47 14.25 7.98
C PHE A 205 4.59 13.53 8.74
N GLY A 206 4.23 12.48 9.48
CA GLY A 206 5.18 11.64 10.21
C GLY A 206 5.64 12.18 11.57
N THR A 207 6.22 11.28 12.37
CA THR A 207 6.84 11.58 13.68
C THR A 207 8.19 10.89 13.76
N GLY A 208 9.26 11.65 14.01
CA GLY A 208 10.64 11.14 14.08
C GLY A 208 11.55 11.77 13.01
N ARG A 209 12.87 11.71 13.23
CA ARG A 209 13.87 12.42 12.41
C ARG A 209 14.01 11.87 10.98
N GLY A 210 13.53 10.65 10.71
CA GLY A 210 13.66 9.95 9.40
C GLY A 210 12.35 9.61 8.67
N ILE A 211 11.18 10.01 9.20
CA ILE A 211 9.86 9.79 8.56
C ILE A 211 9.09 11.12 8.44
N LYS A 212 9.66 12.23 8.92
CA LYS A 212 9.00 13.54 8.79
C LYS A 212 9.10 14.04 7.35
N GLU A 213 8.00 13.99 6.63
CA GLU A 213 7.90 14.47 5.25
C GLU A 213 7.48 15.95 5.26
N ARG A 214 8.13 16.78 4.44
CA ARG A 214 7.60 18.09 4.04
C ARG A 214 6.67 17.85 2.86
N LEU A 215 5.45 18.36 2.94
CA LEU A 215 4.42 18.10 1.96
C LEU A 215 3.88 19.40 1.39
N GLN A 216 3.61 19.37 0.09
CA GLN A 216 2.77 20.33 -0.61
C GLN A 216 1.47 19.62 -0.96
N ARG A 217 0.33 20.21 -0.57
CA ARG A 217 -1.00 19.61 -0.70
C ARG A 217 -1.89 20.45 -1.61
N TRP A 218 -2.56 19.79 -2.55
CA TRP A 218 -3.66 20.35 -3.33
C TRP A 218 -4.90 19.50 -3.13
N ASP A 219 -6.05 20.14 -2.98
CA ASP A 219 -7.32 19.43 -2.83
C ASP A 219 -8.22 19.67 -4.04
N TRP A 220 -8.86 18.59 -4.50
CA TRP A 220 -9.81 18.62 -5.60
C TRP A 220 -10.91 17.60 -5.36
N LYS A 221 -12.16 18.06 -5.16
CA LYS A 221 -13.36 17.21 -5.02
C LYS A 221 -13.15 15.97 -4.13
N GLY A 222 -12.66 16.15 -2.90
CA GLY A 222 -12.43 15.03 -1.97
C GLY A 222 -11.18 14.20 -2.23
N HIS A 223 -10.33 14.60 -3.19
CA HIS A 223 -9.00 14.05 -3.44
C HIS A 223 -7.96 15.03 -2.92
N ALA A 224 -6.97 14.52 -2.19
CA ALA A 224 -5.77 15.24 -1.78
C ALA A 224 -4.57 14.72 -2.57
N PHE A 225 -3.89 15.63 -3.27
CA PHE A 225 -2.62 15.41 -3.95
C PHE A 225 -1.51 15.88 -3.02
N LEU A 226 -0.73 14.94 -2.49
CA LEU A 226 0.33 15.19 -1.52
C LEU A 226 1.68 14.94 -2.16
N LEU A 227 2.34 16.01 -2.58
CA LEU A 227 3.72 15.96 -3.08
C LEU A 227 4.68 16.00 -1.90
N ALA A 228 5.47 14.95 -1.74
CA ALA A 228 6.55 14.85 -0.78
C ALA A 228 7.88 14.98 -1.49
N SER A 229 8.71 15.90 -1.02
CA SER A 229 10.07 16.10 -1.52
C SER A 229 11.06 16.20 -0.37
N GLN A 230 12.26 15.70 -0.64
CA GLN A 230 13.45 15.96 0.16
C GLN A 230 14.59 16.22 -0.81
N GLU A 231 15.21 17.39 -0.63
CA GLU A 231 16.38 17.86 -1.38
C GLU A 231 17.42 16.74 -1.49
N ASP A 232 17.93 16.53 -2.71
CA ASP A 232 18.93 15.52 -3.11
C ASP A 232 18.53 14.05 -2.87
N GLU A 233 17.31 13.79 -2.43
CA GLU A 233 16.90 12.48 -1.95
C GLU A 233 15.76 11.90 -2.78
N TYR A 234 14.64 12.62 -2.91
CA TYR A 234 13.46 12.10 -3.62
C TYR A 234 12.38 13.12 -3.92
N VAL A 235 11.50 12.73 -4.86
CA VAL A 235 10.19 13.33 -5.11
C VAL A 235 9.14 12.24 -5.31
N SER A 236 8.03 12.33 -4.58
CA SER A 236 6.91 11.40 -4.69
C SER A 236 5.56 12.09 -4.55
N LEU A 237 4.55 11.59 -5.23
CA LEU A 237 3.17 12.05 -5.16
C LEU A 237 2.29 10.94 -4.59
N ARG A 238 1.50 11.29 -3.56
CA ARG A 238 0.40 10.46 -3.09
C ARG A 238 -0.94 11.09 -3.42
N ILE A 239 -1.89 10.28 -3.85
CA ILE A 239 -3.28 10.70 -4.05
C ILE A 239 -4.15 9.84 -3.12
N MET A 240 -4.93 10.48 -2.26
CA MET A 240 -5.82 9.82 -1.30
C MET A 240 -7.04 10.70 -1.01
N SER A 241 -8.01 10.21 -0.23
CA SER A 241 -9.12 11.07 0.17
C SER A 241 -8.66 12.24 1.04
N THR A 242 -9.35 13.38 0.95
CA THR A 242 -9.07 14.54 1.82
C THR A 242 -9.22 14.18 3.29
N GLU A 243 -10.18 13.31 3.64
CA GLU A 243 -10.36 12.79 5.01
C GLU A 243 -9.11 12.02 5.49
N ALA A 244 -8.56 11.12 4.67
CA ALA A 244 -7.34 10.39 5.02
C ALA A 244 -6.13 11.33 5.15
N ALA A 245 -6.03 12.34 4.27
CA ALA A 245 -4.98 13.35 4.33
C ALA A 245 -5.10 14.24 5.58
N ASP A 246 -6.31 14.64 5.99
CA ASP A 246 -6.56 15.43 7.21
C ASP A 246 -6.15 14.67 8.47
N ASN A 247 -6.33 13.34 8.47
CA ASN A 247 -5.82 12.48 9.53
C ASN A 247 -4.32 12.16 9.40
N LYS A 248 -3.59 12.86 8.52
CA LYS A 248 -2.16 12.70 8.26
C LYS A 248 -1.77 11.28 7.86
N GLY A 249 -2.65 10.61 7.11
CA GLY A 249 -2.50 9.21 6.70
C GLY A 249 -2.54 8.22 7.87
N ARG A 250 -3.01 8.62 9.05
CA ARG A 250 -3.21 7.70 10.18
C ARG A 250 -4.53 6.99 9.98
N SER A 251 -4.51 5.66 10.01
CA SER A 251 -5.72 4.85 10.11
C SER A 251 -6.21 4.77 11.57
N GLU A 252 -7.46 4.33 11.75
CA GLU A 252 -7.94 3.95 13.08
C GLU A 252 -7.02 2.87 13.65
N LYS A 253 -6.46 3.12 14.84
CA LYS A 253 -5.58 2.15 15.49
C LYS A 253 -6.38 0.92 15.89
N LEU A 254 -5.98 -0.24 15.39
CA LEU A 254 -6.51 -1.50 15.88
C LEU A 254 -6.01 -1.77 17.29
N SER A 255 -6.92 -2.14 18.18
CA SER A 255 -6.54 -2.63 19.50
C SER A 255 -5.80 -3.96 19.38
N ASP A 256 -4.94 -4.27 20.35
CA ASP A 256 -4.22 -5.56 20.39
C ASP A 256 -5.16 -6.75 20.33
N ALA A 257 -6.34 -6.66 20.95
CA ALA A 257 -7.33 -7.72 20.94
C ALA A 257 -7.89 -7.95 19.52
N LYS A 258 -8.24 -6.87 18.80
CA LYS A 258 -8.72 -6.96 17.42
C LYS A 258 -7.62 -7.50 16.50
N LEU A 259 -6.38 -7.01 16.65
CA LEU A 259 -5.28 -7.44 15.79
C LEU A 259 -4.87 -8.90 16.07
N ARG A 260 -4.83 -9.34 17.33
CA ARG A 260 -4.57 -10.75 17.69
C ARG A 260 -5.61 -11.67 17.06
N LYS A 261 -6.88 -11.29 17.13
CA LYS A 261 -7.96 -12.05 16.50
C LYS A 261 -7.71 -12.17 14.99
N LEU A 262 -7.48 -11.04 14.31
CA LEU A 262 -7.19 -11.00 12.88
C LEU A 262 -6.00 -11.89 12.50
N THR A 263 -4.87 -11.77 13.20
CA THR A 263 -3.68 -12.56 12.86
C THR A 263 -3.88 -14.05 13.10
N THR A 264 -4.62 -14.44 14.14
CA THR A 264 -4.95 -15.86 14.37
C THR A 264 -5.93 -16.42 13.35
N GLU A 265 -6.87 -15.62 12.85
CA GLU A 265 -7.80 -16.02 11.79
C GLU A 265 -7.09 -16.24 10.45
N ASN A 266 -5.92 -15.62 10.26
CA ASN A 266 -5.07 -15.84 9.09
C ASN A 266 -4.23 -17.12 9.15
N ILE A 267 -4.27 -17.90 10.24
CA ILE A 267 -3.51 -19.15 10.34
C ILE A 267 -4.22 -20.24 9.52
N ILE A 268 -3.49 -20.83 8.58
CA ILE A 268 -3.92 -21.93 7.72
C ILE A 268 -3.24 -23.20 8.19
N THR A 269 -4.03 -24.24 8.51
CA THR A 269 -3.52 -25.59 8.77
C THR A 269 -3.91 -26.51 7.61
N ARG A 270 -2.94 -27.19 6.99
CA ARG A 270 -3.18 -28.13 5.89
C ARG A 270 -3.14 -29.59 6.39
N PRO A 271 -3.82 -30.54 5.71
CA PRO A 271 -3.86 -31.94 6.13
C PRO A 271 -2.50 -32.64 6.27
N ASN A 272 -1.47 -32.15 5.57
CA ASN A 272 -0.10 -32.66 5.65
C ASN A 272 0.71 -32.13 6.85
N GLY A 273 0.08 -31.35 7.75
CA GLY A 273 0.71 -30.80 8.93
C GLY A 273 1.41 -29.45 8.72
N ASP A 274 1.26 -28.83 7.53
CA ASP A 274 1.74 -27.45 7.33
C ASP A 274 0.88 -26.48 8.15
N VAL A 275 1.55 -25.54 8.82
CA VAL A 275 0.96 -24.38 9.47
C VAL A 275 1.54 -23.13 8.82
N LEU A 276 0.68 -22.30 8.24
CA LEU A 276 1.03 -21.14 7.42
C LEU A 276 0.26 -19.91 7.86
N ILE A 277 0.77 -18.73 7.53
CA ILE A 277 0.06 -17.46 7.66
C ILE A 277 -0.41 -17.04 6.26
N GLY A 278 -1.73 -16.95 6.09
CA GLY A 278 -2.38 -16.39 4.91
C GLY A 278 -2.53 -14.87 4.99
N ASN A 279 -3.13 -14.28 3.95
CA ASN A 279 -3.48 -12.85 3.88
C ASN A 279 -2.32 -11.86 4.14
N ILE A 280 -1.06 -12.28 3.96
CA ILE A 280 0.09 -11.36 3.94
C ILE A 280 0.12 -10.72 2.55
N PRO A 281 -0.03 -9.39 2.42
CA PRO A 281 0.07 -8.73 1.13
C PRO A 281 1.43 -9.00 0.48
N MET A 282 1.43 -9.22 -0.83
CA MET A 282 2.66 -9.23 -1.63
C MET A 282 3.09 -7.79 -1.93
N VAL A 283 4.39 -7.54 -1.82
CA VAL A 283 5.03 -6.32 -2.29
C VAL A 283 6.22 -6.78 -3.10
N ASN A 284 6.14 -6.58 -4.41
CA ASN A 284 7.22 -6.88 -5.33
C ASN A 284 8.21 -5.72 -5.29
N GLN A 285 9.45 -5.99 -4.92
CA GLN A 285 10.51 -4.98 -4.87
C GLN A 285 10.93 -4.47 -6.26
N GLY A 286 10.53 -5.19 -7.32
CA GLY A 286 10.92 -4.88 -8.69
C GLY A 286 12.42 -5.05 -8.91
N PRO A 287 13.04 -4.26 -9.80
CA PRO A 287 14.45 -4.41 -10.16
C PRO A 287 15.44 -3.87 -9.10
N LYS A 288 14.95 -3.43 -7.93
CA LYS A 288 15.73 -2.69 -6.94
C LYS A 288 16.24 -3.59 -5.81
N GLY A 289 17.30 -3.19 -5.12
CA GLY A 289 17.81 -3.81 -3.89
C GLY A 289 16.92 -3.61 -2.66
N TYR A 290 15.59 -3.54 -2.84
CA TYR A 290 14.60 -3.10 -1.85
C TYR A 290 13.98 -4.27 -1.06
N CYS A 291 14.72 -5.37 -0.89
CA CYS A 291 14.21 -6.55 -0.18
C CYS A 291 13.81 -6.24 1.27
N VAL A 292 14.57 -5.40 1.96
CA VAL A 292 14.26 -4.94 3.32
C VAL A 292 12.97 -4.10 3.33
N PRO A 293 12.88 -2.94 2.65
CA PRO A 293 11.69 -2.09 2.74
C PRO A 293 10.44 -2.80 2.20
N ALA A 294 10.55 -3.65 1.18
CA ALA A 294 9.43 -4.46 0.71
C ALA A 294 8.95 -5.42 1.81
N THR A 295 9.87 -6.13 2.46
CA THR A 295 9.55 -7.05 3.56
C THR A 295 8.88 -6.32 4.74
N PHE A 296 9.32 -5.10 5.06
CA PHE A 296 8.67 -4.26 6.07
C PHE A 296 7.27 -3.80 5.64
N GLU A 297 7.09 -3.35 4.40
CA GLU A 297 5.76 -2.94 3.91
C GLU A 297 4.77 -4.11 4.04
N ARG A 298 5.17 -5.32 3.64
CA ARG A 298 4.34 -6.53 3.74
C ARG A 298 3.89 -6.81 5.17
N TYR A 299 4.83 -6.75 6.12
CA TYR A 299 4.50 -7.01 7.52
C TYR A 299 3.66 -5.87 8.13
N LEU A 300 4.01 -4.61 7.88
CA LEU A 300 3.23 -3.47 8.37
C LEU A 300 1.79 -3.51 7.84
N ARG A 301 1.60 -3.74 6.54
CA ARG A 301 0.27 -3.86 5.94
C ARG A 301 -0.51 -5.07 6.45
N TYR A 302 0.15 -6.21 6.69
CA TYR A 302 -0.46 -7.36 7.36
C TYR A 302 -0.95 -6.99 8.77
N MET A 303 -0.20 -6.16 9.49
CA MET A 303 -0.56 -5.60 10.79
C MET A 303 -1.54 -4.42 10.71
N GLN A 304 -2.10 -4.15 9.52
CA GLN A 304 -3.04 -3.06 9.21
C GLN A 304 -2.46 -1.66 9.47
N ILE A 305 -1.14 -1.53 9.32
CA ILE A 305 -0.41 -0.27 9.37
C ILE A 305 -0.13 0.15 7.92
N PRO A 306 -0.61 1.34 7.49
CA PRO A 306 -0.27 1.88 6.19
C PRO A 306 1.24 1.96 6.00
N ALA A 307 1.74 1.47 4.88
CA ALA A 307 3.15 1.51 4.54
C ALA A 307 3.31 1.60 3.03
N ASP A 308 4.47 2.11 2.62
CA ASP A 308 4.92 2.14 1.24
C ASP A 308 6.43 1.86 1.23
N MET A 309 6.83 0.83 0.48
CA MET A 309 8.21 0.40 0.32
C MET A 309 9.16 1.55 -0.04
N TYR A 310 8.74 2.50 -0.86
CA TYR A 310 9.61 3.61 -1.25
C TYR A 310 9.82 4.61 -0.13
N LEU A 311 8.76 4.95 0.61
CA LEU A 311 8.87 5.76 1.84
C LEU A 311 9.78 5.09 2.88
N LEU A 312 9.66 3.77 3.03
CA LEU A 312 10.53 2.99 3.91
C LEU A 312 11.98 2.92 3.41
N ALA A 313 12.19 2.84 2.10
CA ALA A 313 13.51 2.80 1.48
C ALA A 313 14.25 4.12 1.72
N MET A 314 13.57 5.25 1.58
CA MET A 314 14.12 6.59 1.83
C MET A 314 14.55 6.74 3.29
N ALA A 315 13.71 6.29 4.20
CA ALA A 315 14.04 6.27 5.63
C ALA A 315 15.27 5.38 5.95
N GLY A 316 15.59 4.42 5.08
CA GLY A 316 16.65 3.42 5.28
C GLY A 316 17.96 3.64 4.52
N GLN A 317 18.00 4.57 3.57
CA GLN A 317 19.15 4.81 2.69
C GLN A 317 19.98 5.99 3.20
N THR A 318 21.12 5.72 3.83
CA THR A 318 21.99 6.76 4.37
C THR A 318 23.07 7.26 3.39
N ASP A 319 23.37 6.52 2.30
CA ASP A 319 24.54 6.80 1.45
C ASP A 319 24.23 6.80 -0.07
N ILE A 320 25.03 7.56 -0.82
CA ILE A 320 25.02 7.65 -2.30
C ILE A 320 25.59 6.34 -2.88
N GLY A 321 24.96 5.78 -3.92
CA GLY A 321 25.38 4.49 -4.52
C GLY A 321 24.54 3.28 -4.08
N GLY A 322 23.57 3.48 -3.18
CA GLY A 322 22.57 2.48 -2.83
C GLY A 322 23.00 1.45 -1.79
N GLY A 323 22.11 0.48 -1.55
CA GLY A 323 22.18 -0.42 -0.41
C GLY A 323 21.25 0.03 0.71
N THR A 324 20.50 -0.91 1.26
CA THR A 324 19.59 -0.62 2.37
C THR A 324 20.12 -1.27 3.63
N SER A 325 20.50 -0.44 4.60
CA SER A 325 20.86 -0.92 5.92
C SER A 325 19.60 -1.28 6.69
N LEU A 326 19.49 -2.56 7.06
CA LEU A 326 18.38 -3.04 7.89
C LEU A 326 18.29 -2.29 9.22
N SER A 327 19.44 -2.02 9.86
CA SER A 327 19.47 -1.27 11.12
C SER A 327 19.01 0.18 10.90
N SER A 328 19.37 0.80 9.78
CA SER A 328 18.88 2.14 9.42
C SER A 328 17.37 2.14 9.20
N ILE A 329 16.80 1.17 8.46
CA ILE A 329 15.35 1.04 8.34
C ILE A 329 14.70 0.86 9.71
N ILE A 330 15.17 -0.09 10.52
CA ILE A 330 14.59 -0.36 11.85
C ILE A 330 14.59 0.92 12.69
N ASN A 331 15.72 1.60 12.77
CA ASN A 331 15.85 2.84 13.55
C ASN A 331 14.90 3.92 13.06
N SER A 332 14.70 4.03 11.75
CA SER A 332 13.80 5.03 11.19
C SER A 332 12.32 4.69 11.40
N VAL A 333 11.94 3.40 11.34
CA VAL A 333 10.55 2.97 11.47
C VAL A 333 10.11 2.69 12.90
N ASP A 334 11.02 2.56 13.85
CA ASP A 334 10.69 2.19 15.24
C ASP A 334 9.73 3.18 15.90
N SER A 335 9.95 4.48 15.72
CA SER A 335 9.03 5.52 16.22
C SER A 335 7.66 5.45 15.56
N TYR A 336 7.60 5.10 14.27
CA TYR A 336 6.35 4.95 13.54
C TYR A 336 5.57 3.71 14.02
N ILE A 337 6.23 2.56 14.13
CA ILE A 337 5.67 1.32 14.69
C ILE A 337 5.16 1.56 16.12
N SER A 338 5.95 2.22 16.95
CA SER A 338 5.58 2.59 18.33
C SER A 338 4.36 3.51 18.38
N SER A 339 4.25 4.47 17.44
CA SER A 339 3.10 5.35 17.33
C SER A 339 1.80 4.60 17.02
N GLN A 340 1.90 3.42 16.40
CA GLN A 340 0.79 2.50 16.12
C GLN A 340 0.55 1.48 17.25
N SER A 341 1.13 1.72 18.42
CA SER A 341 1.07 0.80 19.57
C SER A 341 1.58 -0.60 19.23
N ARG A 342 2.64 -0.69 18.40
CA ARG A 342 3.35 -1.92 18.11
C ARG A 342 4.79 -1.83 18.59
N SER A 343 5.45 -2.98 18.64
CA SER A 343 6.86 -3.06 19.02
C SER A 343 7.66 -3.89 18.02
N MET A 344 8.81 -3.37 17.61
CA MET A 344 9.79 -4.11 16.85
C MET A 344 10.73 -4.86 17.79
N LYS A 345 11.02 -6.13 17.50
CA LYS A 345 11.90 -6.98 18.31
C LYS A 345 12.93 -7.65 17.42
N GLN A 346 14.20 -7.46 17.74
CA GLN A 346 15.28 -8.32 17.25
C GLN A 346 15.42 -9.52 18.18
N LEU A 347 15.51 -10.72 17.61
CA LEU A 347 15.66 -11.96 18.32
C LEU A 347 16.89 -12.70 17.76
N ASN A 348 17.86 -12.97 18.63
CA ASN A 348 19.03 -13.77 18.30
C ASN A 348 18.75 -15.25 18.59
N GLU A 349 17.69 -15.78 17.97
CA GLU A 349 17.31 -17.20 18.06
C GLU A 349 17.70 -17.95 16.77
N PRO A 350 18.12 -19.22 16.86
CA PRO A 350 18.43 -20.02 15.67
C PRO A 350 17.16 -20.35 14.89
N ILE A 351 17.31 -20.56 13.58
CA ILE A 351 16.28 -21.03 12.69
C ILE A 351 15.98 -22.51 13.00
N LYS A 352 15.01 -22.72 13.88
CA LYS A 352 14.48 -24.04 14.25
C LYS A 352 12.97 -23.99 14.17
N VAL A 353 12.34 -25.09 13.77
CA VAL A 353 10.87 -25.19 13.73
C VAL A 353 10.25 -24.79 15.07
N ARG A 354 10.82 -25.24 16.20
CA ARG A 354 10.32 -24.87 17.54
C ARG A 354 10.40 -23.36 17.82
N THR A 355 11.44 -22.68 17.34
CA THR A 355 11.59 -21.23 17.49
C THR A 355 10.54 -20.50 16.66
N ILE A 356 10.39 -20.90 15.40
CA ILE A 356 9.44 -20.31 14.45
C ILE A 356 8.00 -20.51 14.92
N GLN A 357 7.68 -21.73 15.38
CA GLN A 357 6.35 -22.09 15.87
C GLN A 357 5.83 -21.13 16.94
N LYS A 358 6.68 -20.62 17.85
CA LYS A 358 6.29 -19.68 18.92
C LYS A 358 5.56 -18.43 18.41
N TYR A 359 5.86 -18.02 17.16
CA TYR A 359 5.37 -16.79 16.54
C TYR A 359 4.33 -17.08 15.46
N ILE A 360 4.55 -18.11 14.63
CA ILE A 360 3.59 -18.54 13.62
C ILE A 360 2.25 -18.95 14.25
N ASP A 361 2.26 -19.63 15.42
CA ASP A 361 1.03 -20.02 16.13
C ASP A 361 0.25 -18.82 16.70
N LYS A 362 0.82 -17.62 16.63
CA LYS A 362 0.17 -16.33 16.98
C LYS A 362 -0.23 -15.53 15.73
N GLY A 363 -0.01 -16.10 14.54
CA GLY A 363 -0.21 -15.45 13.27
C GLY A 363 0.80 -14.34 12.98
N LEU A 364 1.98 -14.37 13.61
CA LEU A 364 3.00 -13.34 13.38
C LEU A 364 4.08 -13.88 12.42
N PRO A 365 4.21 -13.33 11.19
CA PRO A 365 5.31 -13.68 10.31
C PRO A 365 6.63 -13.19 10.91
N ILE A 366 7.74 -13.76 10.47
CA ILE A 366 9.07 -13.42 10.99
C ILE A 366 9.89 -12.85 9.85
N ILE A 367 10.47 -11.67 10.04
CA ILE A 367 11.47 -11.13 9.11
C ILE A 367 12.77 -11.91 9.34
N TRP A 368 13.22 -12.60 8.31
CA TRP A 368 14.44 -13.40 8.32
C TRP A 368 15.51 -12.75 7.46
N VAL A 369 16.66 -12.50 8.07
CA VAL A 369 17.84 -11.97 7.38
C VAL A 369 18.81 -13.09 7.06
N MET A 370 19.20 -13.18 5.79
CA MET A 370 19.87 -14.36 5.27
C MET A 370 20.76 -14.03 4.07
N PHE A 371 21.53 -15.02 3.62
CA PHE A 371 22.36 -14.95 2.42
C PHE A 371 21.71 -15.75 1.30
N SER A 372 21.06 -15.03 0.37
CA SER A 372 20.26 -15.59 -0.71
C SER A 372 21.13 -16.01 -1.89
N SER A 373 22.06 -16.94 -1.66
CA SER A 373 22.96 -17.45 -2.70
C SER A 373 22.20 -18.15 -3.83
N LYS A 374 22.88 -18.38 -4.95
CA LYS A 374 22.33 -19.13 -6.07
C LYS A 374 21.97 -20.56 -5.66
N GLU A 375 22.81 -21.18 -4.83
CA GLU A 375 22.65 -22.54 -4.32
C GLU A 375 21.44 -22.64 -3.40
N TYR A 376 21.26 -21.66 -2.50
CA TYR A 376 20.05 -21.56 -1.67
C TYR A 376 18.80 -21.47 -2.53
N ASN A 377 18.80 -20.60 -3.55
CA ASN A 377 17.63 -20.41 -4.41
C ASN A 377 17.30 -21.66 -5.22
N GLN A 378 18.31 -22.33 -5.78
CA GLN A 378 18.12 -23.59 -6.48
C GLN A 378 17.54 -24.66 -5.55
N TYR A 379 18.08 -24.78 -4.34
CA TYR A 379 17.61 -25.75 -3.35
C TYR A 379 16.15 -25.49 -2.94
N ALA A 380 15.83 -24.27 -2.51
CA ALA A 380 14.48 -23.89 -2.09
C ALA A 380 13.45 -24.06 -3.23
N ASN A 381 13.79 -23.66 -4.45
CA ASN A 381 12.89 -23.79 -5.60
C ASN A 381 12.66 -25.27 -5.97
N GLN A 382 13.73 -26.07 -6.06
CA GLN A 382 13.61 -27.50 -6.37
C GLN A 382 12.79 -28.22 -5.30
N ARG A 383 13.06 -27.95 -4.03
CA ARG A 383 12.35 -28.56 -2.91
C ARG A 383 10.88 -28.18 -2.86
N SER A 384 10.56 -26.92 -3.15
CA SER A 384 9.17 -26.45 -3.26
C SER A 384 8.42 -27.15 -4.39
N LYS A 385 9.07 -27.35 -5.55
CA LYS A 385 8.51 -28.09 -6.68
C LYS A 385 8.29 -29.56 -6.35
N GLU A 386 9.26 -30.21 -5.69
CA GLU A 386 9.12 -31.61 -5.25
C GLU A 386 7.98 -31.79 -4.26
N ARG A 387 7.82 -30.88 -3.29
CA ARG A 387 6.72 -30.92 -2.32
C ARG A 387 5.33 -30.92 -2.97
N GLN A 388 5.16 -30.24 -4.12
CA GLN A 388 3.87 -30.23 -4.84
C GLN A 388 3.47 -31.62 -5.36
N ALA A 389 4.44 -32.52 -5.58
CA ALA A 389 4.19 -33.88 -6.07
C ALA A 389 4.09 -34.93 -4.94
N VAL A 390 4.21 -34.54 -3.66
CA VAL A 390 4.23 -35.47 -2.53
C VAL A 390 2.83 -36.00 -2.23
N THR A 391 2.68 -37.32 -2.31
CA THR A 391 1.47 -38.04 -1.89
C THR A 391 1.65 -38.81 -0.58
N ASP A 392 2.89 -39.16 -0.22
CA ASP A 392 3.25 -39.81 1.04
C ASP A 392 4.13 -38.89 1.89
N TRP A 393 3.48 -38.16 2.80
CA TRP A 393 4.15 -37.21 3.70
C TRP A 393 5.00 -37.89 4.77
N THR A 394 4.73 -39.15 5.12
CA THR A 394 5.56 -39.91 6.07
C THR A 394 6.90 -40.27 5.43
N ALA A 395 6.86 -40.78 4.19
CA ALA A 395 8.08 -41.05 3.42
C ALA A 395 8.85 -39.76 3.15
N TRP A 396 8.16 -38.67 2.77
CA TRP A 396 8.77 -37.36 2.57
C TRP A 396 9.47 -36.85 3.83
N ALA A 397 8.84 -36.92 4.99
CA ALA A 397 9.44 -36.48 6.26
C ALA A 397 10.75 -37.24 6.58
N LYS A 398 10.79 -38.55 6.29
CA LYS A 398 11.99 -39.37 6.49
C LYS A 398 13.10 -38.99 5.51
N ALA A 399 12.77 -38.87 4.22
CA ALA A 399 13.74 -38.49 3.19
C ALA A 399 14.28 -37.07 3.42
N SER A 400 13.40 -36.14 3.78
CA SER A 400 13.73 -34.74 4.07
C SER A 400 14.80 -34.59 5.13
N LYS A 401 14.66 -35.31 6.24
CA LYS A 401 15.65 -35.30 7.35
C LYS A 401 16.97 -35.95 6.94
N SER A 402 16.96 -36.91 6.03
CA SER A 402 18.17 -37.53 5.50
C SER A 402 18.90 -36.59 4.55
N ASN A 403 18.18 -36.03 3.57
CA ASN A 403 18.72 -35.12 2.56
C ASN A 403 19.26 -33.85 3.20
N ALA A 404 18.60 -33.35 4.24
CA ALA A 404 19.05 -32.18 4.97
C ALA A 404 20.45 -32.39 5.60
N ARG A 405 20.82 -33.62 5.98
CA ARG A 405 22.14 -33.92 6.52
C ARG A 405 23.22 -34.06 5.45
N SER A 406 22.84 -34.28 4.19
CA SER A 406 23.78 -34.50 3.07
C SER A 406 24.00 -33.28 2.19
N THR A 407 23.20 -32.22 2.36
CA THR A 407 23.29 -30.99 1.57
C THR A 407 23.65 -29.81 2.46
N GLU A 408 24.86 -29.29 2.27
CA GLU A 408 25.34 -28.06 2.94
C GLU A 408 25.16 -26.86 2.01
N LEU A 409 24.60 -25.79 2.56
CA LEU A 409 24.54 -24.47 1.94
C LEU A 409 25.59 -23.56 2.57
N SER A 410 26.37 -22.87 1.75
CA SER A 410 27.36 -21.89 2.21
C SER A 410 26.79 -20.48 2.25
N LYS A 411 27.26 -19.68 3.20
CA LYS A 411 26.98 -18.24 3.24
C LYS A 411 27.75 -17.55 2.12
N ASP A 412 27.04 -16.86 1.24
CA ASP A 412 27.62 -15.88 0.32
C ASP A 412 27.33 -14.48 0.85
N ILE A 413 28.36 -13.83 1.42
CA ILE A 413 28.21 -12.54 2.10
C ILE A 413 27.75 -11.42 1.16
N MET A 414 27.95 -11.57 -0.15
CA MET A 414 27.52 -10.60 -1.17
C MET A 414 26.04 -10.74 -1.52
N SER A 415 25.38 -11.80 -1.04
CA SER A 415 23.97 -12.11 -1.31
C SER A 415 23.03 -11.76 -0.16
N ALA A 416 23.40 -10.77 0.67
CA ALA A 416 22.59 -10.34 1.81
C ALA A 416 21.15 -10.00 1.38
N HIS A 417 20.17 -10.56 2.09
CA HIS A 417 18.76 -10.47 1.73
C HIS A 417 17.86 -10.52 2.96
N ALA A 418 16.62 -10.05 2.82
CA ALA A 418 15.57 -10.16 3.81
C ALA A 418 14.29 -10.69 3.18
N CYS A 419 13.67 -11.67 3.83
CA CYS A 419 12.37 -12.22 3.43
C CYS A 419 11.53 -12.56 4.67
N LEU A 420 10.32 -13.09 4.46
CA LEU A 420 9.47 -13.53 5.56
C LEU A 420 9.53 -15.05 5.72
N ILE A 421 9.64 -15.53 6.96
CA ILE A 421 9.20 -16.87 7.32
C ILE A 421 7.71 -16.78 7.68
N THR A 422 6.89 -17.54 6.97
CA THR A 422 5.43 -17.46 7.05
C THR A 422 4.78 -18.75 7.53
N GLY A 423 5.57 -19.80 7.79
CA GLY A 423 5.04 -21.04 8.33
C GLY A 423 6.06 -22.12 8.60
N TYR A 424 5.57 -23.30 8.98
CA TYR A 424 6.39 -24.46 9.29
C TYR A 424 5.64 -25.77 9.06
N ASN A 425 6.38 -26.87 8.98
CA ASN A 425 5.88 -28.23 9.13
C ASN A 425 6.75 -28.98 10.14
N LYS A 426 6.13 -29.41 11.25
CA LYS A 426 6.84 -30.04 12.36
C LYS A 426 7.36 -31.42 12.03
N ASP A 427 6.58 -32.19 11.27
CA ASP A 427 6.89 -33.59 10.99
C ASP A 427 8.03 -33.71 9.99
N THR A 428 8.05 -32.83 8.98
CA THR A 428 9.10 -32.79 7.97
C THR A 428 10.33 -31.98 8.41
N GLY A 429 10.19 -31.10 9.41
CA GLY A 429 11.29 -30.25 9.89
C GLY A 429 11.55 -29.05 8.98
N GLU A 430 10.54 -28.59 8.26
CA GLU A 430 10.64 -27.56 7.23
C GLU A 430 9.95 -26.26 7.65
N ILE A 431 10.33 -25.18 6.97
CA ILE A 431 9.81 -23.84 7.15
C ILE A 431 9.32 -23.31 5.80
N ALA A 432 8.25 -22.52 5.83
CA ALA A 432 7.76 -21.81 4.66
C ALA A 432 8.33 -20.38 4.68
N VAL A 433 8.88 -19.97 3.53
CA VAL A 433 9.48 -18.65 3.32
C VAL A 433 8.80 -17.95 2.15
N SER A 434 8.79 -16.63 2.18
CA SER A 434 8.07 -15.79 1.23
C SER A 434 8.89 -14.55 0.90
N ASP A 435 9.26 -14.40 -0.37
CA ASP A 435 10.13 -13.31 -0.84
C ASP A 435 9.35 -12.21 -1.54
N SER A 436 9.91 -11.01 -1.52
CA SER A 436 9.40 -9.81 -2.21
C SER A 436 9.67 -9.80 -3.72
N TRP A 437 9.80 -10.96 -4.37
CA TRP A 437 10.03 -11.06 -5.82
C TRP A 437 8.75 -11.34 -6.62
N GLY A 438 7.60 -11.14 -5.97
CA GLY A 438 6.27 -11.27 -6.57
C GLY A 438 5.59 -12.61 -6.30
N PRO A 439 4.40 -12.82 -6.89
CA PRO A 439 3.48 -13.90 -6.50
C PRO A 439 4.06 -15.33 -6.56
N SER A 440 4.95 -15.61 -7.52
CA SER A 440 5.60 -16.93 -7.66
C SER A 440 6.52 -17.30 -6.50
N PHE A 441 6.90 -16.33 -5.67
CA PHE A 441 7.75 -16.51 -4.50
C PHE A 441 6.99 -16.37 -3.17
N ASN A 442 5.65 -16.37 -3.22
CA ASN A 442 4.84 -16.16 -2.03
C ASN A 442 4.92 -17.33 -1.03
N GLU A 443 5.24 -18.54 -1.50
CA GLU A 443 5.45 -19.72 -0.66
C GLU A 443 6.55 -20.61 -1.25
N ARG A 444 7.69 -20.68 -0.56
CA ARG A 444 8.77 -21.64 -0.81
C ARG A 444 9.06 -22.43 0.45
N TRP A 445 9.57 -23.64 0.30
CA TRP A 445 9.86 -24.54 1.41
C TRP A 445 11.34 -24.91 1.46
N ILE A 446 11.88 -24.90 2.68
CA ILE A 446 13.25 -25.30 2.97
C ILE A 446 13.30 -26.00 4.33
N SER A 447 14.26 -26.89 4.57
CA SER A 447 14.47 -27.41 5.93
C SER A 447 14.97 -26.30 6.86
N ALA A 448 14.60 -26.36 8.14
CA ALA A 448 15.11 -25.41 9.12
C ALA A 448 16.64 -25.49 9.27
N GLU A 449 17.22 -26.68 9.09
CA GLU A 449 18.66 -26.90 9.16
C GLU A 449 19.41 -26.19 8.03
N GLN A 450 18.93 -26.28 6.78
CA GLN A 450 19.50 -25.54 5.66
C GLN A 450 19.30 -24.02 5.80
N ALA A 451 18.13 -23.61 6.27
CA ALA A 451 17.87 -22.19 6.50
C ALA A 451 18.83 -21.61 7.55
N GLU A 452 19.13 -22.33 8.63
CA GLU A 452 20.10 -21.88 9.63
C GLU A 452 21.51 -21.68 9.03
N GLN A 453 21.94 -22.55 8.12
CA GLN A 453 23.27 -22.46 7.49
C GLN A 453 23.47 -21.14 6.73
N VAL A 454 22.42 -20.60 6.12
CA VAL A 454 22.45 -19.33 5.36
C VAL A 454 21.91 -18.14 6.15
N SER A 455 21.57 -18.32 7.43
CA SER A 455 21.06 -17.27 8.29
C SER A 455 22.17 -16.26 8.68
N GLN A 456 21.80 -14.99 8.80
CA GLN A 456 22.68 -13.96 9.39
C GLN A 456 22.68 -14.01 10.92
N GLY A 457 21.83 -14.86 11.54
CA GLY A 457 21.81 -15.09 12.99
C GLY A 457 20.86 -14.17 13.78
N SER A 458 20.06 -13.37 13.09
CA SER A 458 18.99 -12.58 13.68
C SER A 458 17.67 -12.84 12.94
N ILE A 459 16.57 -12.77 13.68
CA ILE A 459 15.23 -12.66 13.13
C ILE A 459 14.52 -11.47 13.77
N TYR A 460 13.57 -10.89 13.07
CA TYR A 460 12.85 -9.72 13.56
C TYR A 460 11.34 -9.93 13.52
N LEU A 461 10.66 -9.29 14.46
CA LEU A 461 9.22 -9.44 14.70
C LEU A 461 8.59 -8.09 14.99
N ILE A 462 7.49 -7.79 14.33
CA ILE A 462 6.57 -6.71 14.73
C ILE A 462 5.47 -7.36 15.58
N SER A 463 5.47 -7.08 16.88
CA SER A 463 4.48 -7.63 17.82
C SER A 463 3.44 -6.60 18.25
N PHE A 464 2.31 -7.13 18.73
CA PHE A 464 1.25 -6.38 19.40
C PHE A 464 1.82 -5.48 20.50
#